data_AF-A0A6L3IMH6-F1
#
_entry.id   AF-A0A6L3IMH6-F1
#
_cell.length_a   1.000
_cell.length_b   1.000
_cell.length_c   1.000
_cell.angle_alpha   90.00
_cell.angle_beta   90.00
_cell.angle_gamma   90.00
#
_symmetry.space_group_name_H-M   'P 1'
#
loop_
_entity.id
_entity.type
_entity.pdbx_description
1 polymer ?
#
loop_
_entity_poly.entity_id
_entity_poly.type
_entity_poly.pdbx_seq_one_letter_code
_entity_poly.pdbx_strand_id
1 'polypeptide(L)'
;MKVDFNRLKTEISLPDFLLNLGWKFVAGSSNSCPKMSNGTHTIVIKRNAQNQYTYWDVHSDNVRGRTILDMMQEHLFETTGKQPTLREVGEILQNYINTNQIITPENSRYDVGNTSMSTDELTMYLKQLLPYKGNYLQKRGISEESIDSPVFKDVFLIREVKNKNTTYRNICVKMYNDKGVQAISQRNESFKGILGGKFDCLALSNHDKSRPIDILYVGESIIDCISHYQLCHKNTSLNLVYVSTEGTLTEGQMQLLRIIISKNEVKSLRTIFDNDKQGYKYTLWLDNNLRGMQHDVEQMDSEELKNTAYRVQNTEFPQKKDWNDDLKAATIEKAAD
;
A
#
# COMPACT_ATOMS: atom_id res chain seq x y z
N MET A 1 26.22 -11.40 -31.97
CA MET A 1 24.86 -11.95 -31.78
C MET A 1 23.90 -10.78 -31.58
N LYS A 2 22.66 -10.82 -32.11
CA LYS A 2 21.66 -9.77 -31.85
C LYS A 2 20.88 -10.17 -30.59
N VAL A 3 20.99 -9.39 -29.52
CA VAL A 3 20.22 -9.61 -28.29
C VAL A 3 18.78 -9.14 -28.51
N ASP A 4 17.80 -9.99 -28.19
CA ASP A 4 16.39 -9.60 -28.15
C ASP A 4 15.99 -9.21 -26.72
N PHE A 5 16.09 -7.91 -26.43
CA PHE A 5 15.74 -7.38 -25.12
C PHE A 5 14.26 -7.56 -24.75
N ASN A 6 13.35 -7.63 -25.73
CA ASN A 6 11.94 -7.85 -25.42
C ASN A 6 11.74 -9.27 -24.91
N ARG A 7 12.35 -10.23 -25.59
CA ARG A 7 12.36 -11.64 -25.19
C ARG A 7 12.88 -11.85 -23.77
N LEU A 8 14.01 -11.20 -23.42
CA LEU A 8 14.57 -11.29 -22.07
C LEU A 8 13.60 -10.77 -21.00
N LYS A 9 12.83 -9.72 -21.30
CA LYS A 9 11.86 -9.13 -20.38
C LYS A 9 10.58 -9.96 -20.24
N THR A 10 10.28 -10.85 -21.16
CA THR A 10 9.03 -11.64 -21.17
C THR A 10 9.22 -13.11 -20.79
N GLU A 11 10.33 -13.73 -21.21
CA GLU A 11 10.58 -15.18 -21.09
C GLU A 11 11.39 -15.57 -19.85
N ILE A 12 11.90 -14.61 -19.08
CA ILE A 12 12.58 -14.91 -17.82
C ILE A 12 11.62 -14.61 -16.69
N SER A 13 11.30 -15.63 -15.87
CA SER A 13 10.52 -15.43 -14.67
C SER A 13 11.31 -14.59 -13.66
N LEU A 14 10.97 -13.31 -13.54
CA LEU A 14 11.67 -12.39 -12.65
C LEU A 14 11.63 -12.82 -11.16
N PRO A 15 10.51 -13.32 -10.60
CA PRO A 15 10.51 -13.82 -9.23
C PRO A 15 11.49 -14.98 -9.00
N ASP A 16 11.54 -15.93 -9.93
CA ASP A 16 12.46 -17.08 -9.83
C ASP A 16 13.92 -16.66 -10.00
N PHE A 17 14.19 -15.73 -10.92
CA PHE A 17 15.52 -15.16 -11.10
C PHE A 17 16.01 -14.48 -9.82
N LEU A 18 15.18 -13.68 -9.18
CA LEU A 18 15.54 -12.97 -7.94
C LEU A 18 15.73 -13.91 -6.75
N LEU A 19 14.98 -15.02 -6.67
CA LEU A 19 15.24 -16.07 -5.69
C LEU A 19 16.66 -16.64 -5.83
N ASN A 20 17.11 -16.87 -7.06
CA ASN A 20 18.47 -17.32 -7.32
C ASN A 20 19.54 -16.29 -6.92
N LEU A 21 19.19 -15.00 -6.93
CA LEU A 21 20.02 -13.91 -6.41
C LEU A 21 19.88 -13.70 -4.88
N GLY A 22 19.13 -14.55 -4.18
CA GLY A 22 19.00 -14.50 -2.71
C GLY A 22 17.90 -13.59 -2.18
N TRP A 23 17.06 -13.01 -3.04
CA TRP A 23 15.89 -12.26 -2.59
C TRP A 23 14.87 -13.17 -1.92
N LYS A 24 14.11 -12.63 -0.97
CA LYS A 24 13.12 -13.40 -0.19
C LYS A 24 11.73 -12.78 -0.34
N PHE A 25 10.70 -13.63 -0.34
CA PHE A 25 9.32 -13.14 -0.27
C PHE A 25 9.04 -12.49 1.08
N VAL A 26 8.29 -11.40 1.05
CA VAL A 26 7.82 -10.72 2.26
C VAL A 26 6.36 -11.06 2.54
N ALA A 27 5.92 -10.80 3.77
CA ALA A 27 4.53 -11.01 4.17
C ALA A 27 3.56 -10.23 3.25
N GLY A 28 2.45 -10.87 2.89
CA GLY A 28 1.45 -10.31 1.96
C GLY A 28 1.79 -10.47 0.47
N SER A 29 2.90 -11.14 0.13
CA SER A 29 3.18 -11.55 -1.26
C SER A 29 2.20 -12.64 -1.73
N SER A 30 1.82 -12.60 -3.00
CA SER A 30 1.05 -13.66 -3.66
C SER A 30 1.68 -14.06 -4.99
N ASN A 31 1.27 -15.19 -5.56
CA ASN A 31 1.80 -15.63 -6.87
C ASN A 31 1.51 -14.62 -8.00
N SER A 32 0.36 -13.92 -7.92
CA SER A 32 -0.06 -12.92 -8.91
C SER A 32 0.39 -11.49 -8.62
N CYS A 33 0.97 -11.26 -7.45
CA CYS A 33 1.59 -10.00 -7.07
C CYS A 33 2.81 -10.28 -6.18
N PRO A 34 3.88 -10.87 -6.73
CA PRO A 34 5.06 -11.17 -5.95
C PRO A 34 5.64 -9.91 -5.31
N LYS A 35 5.90 -9.96 -4.00
CA LYS A 35 6.60 -8.92 -3.25
C LYS A 35 7.83 -9.53 -2.61
N MET A 36 9.01 -8.98 -2.91
CA MET A 36 10.29 -9.56 -2.52
C MET A 36 11.21 -8.49 -1.92
N SER A 37 12.11 -8.90 -1.02
CA SER A 37 13.12 -8.02 -0.42
C SER A 37 14.49 -8.71 -0.36
N ASN A 38 15.54 -7.91 -0.49
CA ASN A 38 16.93 -8.31 -0.24
C ASN A 38 17.46 -7.79 1.12
N GLY A 39 16.59 -7.21 1.96
CA GLY A 39 16.95 -6.58 3.23
C GLY A 39 17.12 -5.06 3.15
N THR A 40 17.44 -4.52 1.98
CA THR A 40 17.57 -3.07 1.73
C THR A 40 16.38 -2.54 0.95
N HIS A 41 16.06 -3.21 -0.16
CA HIS A 41 14.97 -2.87 -1.06
C HIS A 41 13.80 -3.81 -0.84
N THR A 42 12.59 -3.30 -1.06
CA THR A 42 11.39 -4.13 -1.12
C THR A 42 10.64 -3.81 -2.40
N ILE A 43 10.59 -4.77 -3.32
CA ILE A 43 10.00 -4.59 -4.63
C ILE A 43 8.69 -5.34 -4.79
N VAL A 44 7.85 -4.86 -5.70
CA VAL A 44 6.68 -5.57 -6.22
C VAL A 44 6.89 -5.86 -7.70
N ILE A 45 6.59 -7.09 -8.11
CA ILE A 45 6.77 -7.56 -9.48
C ILE A 45 5.41 -7.66 -10.18
N LYS A 46 5.33 -7.10 -11.40
CA LYS A 46 4.14 -7.14 -12.26
C LYS A 46 4.50 -7.22 -13.73
N ARG A 47 3.53 -7.55 -14.57
CA ARG A 47 3.69 -7.50 -16.03
C ARG A 47 3.05 -6.26 -16.64
N ASN A 48 3.77 -5.49 -17.46
CA ASN A 48 3.20 -4.30 -18.11
C ASN A 48 2.24 -4.66 -19.26
N ALA A 49 1.71 -3.65 -19.96
CA ALA A 49 0.79 -3.85 -21.09
C ALA A 49 1.41 -4.65 -22.26
N GLN A 50 2.73 -4.65 -22.38
CA GLN A 50 3.51 -5.44 -23.34
C GLN A 50 3.86 -6.83 -22.79
N ASN A 51 3.25 -7.25 -21.68
CA ASN A 51 3.47 -8.52 -21.00
C ASN A 51 4.91 -8.70 -20.47
N GLN A 52 5.69 -7.62 -20.36
CA GLN A 52 7.06 -7.65 -19.84
C GLN A 52 7.05 -7.62 -18.31
N TYR A 53 7.91 -8.42 -17.68
CA TYR A 53 8.17 -8.28 -16.25
C TYR A 53 8.80 -6.92 -15.96
N THR A 54 8.15 -6.23 -15.04
CA THR A 54 8.59 -4.97 -14.48
C THR A 54 8.53 -5.06 -12.96
N TYR A 55 9.32 -4.24 -12.29
CA TYR A 55 9.22 -4.06 -10.86
C TYR A 55 9.24 -2.59 -10.50
N TRP A 56 8.89 -2.31 -9.25
CA TRP A 56 9.15 -1.04 -8.59
C TRP A 56 9.46 -1.31 -7.12
N ASP A 57 10.24 -0.44 -6.50
CA ASP A 57 10.46 -0.45 -5.07
C ASP A 57 9.28 0.27 -4.40
N VAL A 58 8.76 -0.30 -3.32
CA VAL A 58 7.63 0.30 -2.58
C VAL A 58 8.00 1.62 -1.90
N HIS A 59 9.29 1.92 -1.77
CA HIS A 59 9.83 3.11 -1.12
C HIS A 59 10.59 4.05 -2.08
N SER A 60 10.66 3.75 -3.39
CA SER A 60 11.34 4.61 -4.37
C SER A 60 10.70 4.49 -5.76
N ASP A 61 10.19 5.61 -6.30
CA ASP A 61 9.59 5.64 -7.64
C ASP A 61 10.64 5.71 -8.77
N ASN A 62 11.89 6.04 -8.45
CA ASN A 62 13.01 6.11 -9.41
C ASN A 62 13.32 4.77 -10.10
N VAL A 63 12.82 3.67 -9.54
CA VAL A 63 13.03 2.31 -10.06
C VAL A 63 11.76 1.73 -10.69
N ARG A 64 10.71 2.53 -10.86
CA ARG A 64 9.43 2.05 -11.40
C ARG A 64 9.55 1.72 -12.88
N GLY A 65 9.03 0.54 -13.24
CA GLY A 65 9.04 0.07 -14.63
C GLY A 65 10.38 -0.55 -15.06
N ARG A 66 11.35 -0.64 -14.14
CA ARG A 66 12.60 -1.37 -14.36
C ARG A 66 12.32 -2.85 -14.59
N THR A 67 13.22 -3.52 -15.29
CA THR A 67 13.09 -4.91 -15.72
C THR A 67 14.27 -5.74 -15.25
N ILE A 68 14.29 -7.02 -15.60
CA ILE A 68 15.42 -7.90 -15.32
C ILE A 68 16.78 -7.36 -15.82
N LEU A 69 16.78 -6.50 -16.85
CA LEU A 69 17.99 -5.89 -17.37
C LEU A 69 18.61 -4.97 -16.31
N ASP A 70 17.80 -4.13 -15.69
CA ASP A 70 18.27 -3.20 -14.66
C ASP A 70 18.74 -3.96 -13.42
N MET A 71 18.00 -5.00 -13.00
CA MET A 71 18.42 -5.88 -11.89
C MET A 71 19.77 -6.52 -12.14
N MET A 72 19.99 -7.03 -13.36
CA MET A 72 21.25 -7.68 -13.70
C MET A 72 22.39 -6.67 -13.84
N GLN A 73 22.13 -5.45 -14.33
CA GLN A 73 23.12 -4.38 -14.34
C GLN A 73 23.58 -4.02 -12.92
N GLU A 74 22.64 -3.84 -12.00
CA GLU A 74 22.90 -3.52 -10.60
C GLU A 74 23.67 -4.66 -9.91
N HIS A 75 23.20 -5.90 -10.06
CA HIS A 75 23.87 -7.08 -9.49
C HIS A 75 25.31 -7.25 -9.99
N LEU A 76 25.56 -7.05 -11.29
CA LEU A 76 26.91 -7.12 -11.85
C LEU A 76 27.79 -5.97 -11.36
N PHE A 77 27.24 -4.76 -11.22
CA PHE A 77 27.97 -3.64 -10.66
C PHE A 77 28.37 -3.91 -9.21
N GLU A 78 27.46 -4.40 -8.37
CA GLU A 78 27.72 -4.75 -6.97
C GLU A 78 28.77 -5.85 -6.82
N THR A 79 28.73 -6.87 -7.68
CA THR A 79 29.63 -8.04 -7.61
C THR A 79 30.99 -7.80 -8.24
N THR A 80 31.09 -6.95 -9.26
CA THR A 80 32.33 -6.75 -10.04
C THR A 80 32.95 -5.36 -9.87
N GLY A 81 32.21 -4.40 -9.33
CA GLY A 81 32.60 -2.98 -9.24
C GLY A 81 32.62 -2.24 -10.58
N LYS A 82 32.17 -2.86 -11.68
CA LYS A 82 32.19 -2.29 -13.03
C LYS A 82 30.78 -2.16 -13.56
N GLN A 83 30.45 -0.99 -14.12
CA GLN A 83 29.15 -0.74 -14.73
C GLN A 83 29.04 -1.50 -16.06
N PRO A 84 28.18 -2.54 -16.18
CA PRO A 84 28.02 -3.25 -17.43
C PRO A 84 27.14 -2.47 -18.40
N THR A 85 27.44 -2.62 -19.69
CA THR A 85 26.57 -2.14 -20.77
C THR A 85 25.31 -3.01 -20.85
N LEU A 86 24.22 -2.43 -21.38
CA LEU A 86 22.99 -3.20 -21.64
C LEU A 86 23.23 -4.40 -22.54
N ARG A 87 24.19 -4.29 -23.47
CA ARG A 87 24.53 -5.39 -24.37
C ARG A 87 25.17 -6.56 -23.61
N GLU A 88 26.14 -6.30 -22.74
CA GLU A 88 26.80 -7.35 -21.95
C GLU A 88 25.79 -8.07 -21.06
N VAL A 89 24.92 -7.31 -20.39
CA VAL A 89 23.80 -7.88 -19.63
C VAL A 89 22.89 -8.74 -20.50
N GLY A 90 22.55 -8.22 -21.67
CA GLY A 90 21.75 -8.92 -22.66
C GLY A 90 22.37 -10.25 -23.10
N GLU A 91 23.67 -10.27 -23.37
CA GLU A 91 24.40 -11.48 -23.77
C GLU A 91 24.47 -12.50 -22.63
N ILE A 92 24.65 -12.08 -21.37
CA ILE A 92 24.64 -12.96 -20.19
C ILE A 92 23.25 -13.58 -19.99
N LEU A 93 22.20 -12.77 -19.98
CA LEU A 93 20.83 -13.26 -19.78
C LEU A 93 20.38 -14.17 -20.94
N GLN A 94 20.76 -13.82 -22.18
CA GLN A 94 20.51 -14.68 -23.34
C GLN A 94 21.24 -16.02 -23.21
N ASN A 95 22.46 -16.03 -22.68
CA ASN A 95 23.19 -17.26 -22.42
C ASN A 95 22.45 -18.12 -21.39
N TYR A 96 21.95 -17.54 -20.29
CA TYR A 96 21.15 -18.27 -19.32
C TYR A 96 19.89 -18.91 -19.94
N ILE A 97 19.25 -18.23 -20.91
CA ILE A 97 18.11 -18.81 -21.63
C ILE A 97 18.59 -20.01 -22.46
N ASN A 98 19.67 -19.83 -23.22
CA ASN A 98 20.18 -20.84 -24.13
C ASN A 98 20.72 -22.09 -23.40
N THR A 99 21.16 -21.94 -22.15
CA THR A 99 21.68 -23.03 -21.30
C THR A 99 20.65 -23.58 -20.32
N ASN A 100 19.38 -23.14 -20.39
CA ASN A 100 18.30 -23.52 -19.46
C ASN A 100 18.65 -23.29 -17.98
N GLN A 101 19.44 -22.26 -17.68
CA GLN A 101 19.82 -21.88 -16.32
C GLN A 101 18.79 -20.97 -15.62
N ILE A 102 17.65 -20.73 -16.26
CA ILE A 102 16.56 -19.89 -15.78
C ILE A 102 15.21 -20.55 -15.98
N ILE A 103 14.29 -20.23 -15.07
CA ILE A 103 12.90 -20.67 -15.13
C ILE A 103 12.11 -19.73 -16.03
N THR A 104 11.42 -20.30 -17.01
CA THR A 104 10.50 -19.56 -17.86
C THR A 104 9.13 -19.41 -17.19
N PRO A 105 8.31 -18.42 -17.58
CA PRO A 105 6.99 -18.21 -16.99
C PRO A 105 6.07 -19.42 -16.99
N GLU A 106 6.11 -20.23 -18.05
CA GLU A 106 5.26 -21.42 -18.20
C GLU A 106 5.63 -22.52 -17.20
N ASN A 107 6.90 -22.53 -16.76
CA ASN A 107 7.44 -23.46 -15.77
C ASN A 107 7.48 -22.85 -14.36
N SER A 108 7.13 -21.57 -14.23
CA SER A 108 7.09 -20.88 -12.95
C SER A 108 5.79 -21.16 -12.22
N ARG A 109 5.85 -21.29 -10.90
CA ARG A 109 4.64 -21.29 -10.06
C ARG A 109 4.03 -19.88 -9.88
N TYR A 110 4.72 -18.84 -10.33
CA TYR A 110 4.34 -17.44 -10.15
C TYR A 110 3.64 -16.88 -11.38
N ASP A 111 2.32 -16.99 -11.39
CA ASP A 111 1.45 -16.40 -12.41
C ASP A 111 1.27 -14.88 -12.18
N VAL A 112 2.33 -14.12 -12.47
CA VAL A 112 2.38 -12.67 -12.21
C VAL A 112 1.37 -11.93 -13.08
N GLY A 113 0.42 -11.26 -12.41
CA GLY A 113 -0.64 -10.53 -13.09
C GLY A 113 -0.16 -9.26 -13.81
N ASN A 114 -0.91 -8.86 -14.83
CA ASN A 114 -0.71 -7.61 -15.55
C ASN A 114 -1.03 -6.37 -14.69
N THR A 115 -0.26 -5.29 -14.87
CA THR A 115 -0.29 -4.07 -14.05
C THR A 115 -1.34 -3.06 -14.48
N SER A 116 -1.75 -3.03 -15.74
CA SER A 116 -2.64 -1.96 -16.21
C SER A 116 -4.09 -2.42 -16.16
N MET A 117 -4.73 -2.23 -15.00
CA MET A 117 -6.18 -2.08 -15.01
C MET A 117 -6.48 -0.83 -15.85
N SER A 118 -7.22 -0.97 -16.94
CA SER A 118 -7.51 0.18 -17.79
C SER A 118 -8.43 1.17 -17.07
N THR A 119 -8.46 2.42 -17.51
CA THR A 119 -9.42 3.41 -17.00
C THR A 119 -10.87 2.93 -17.18
N ASP A 120 -11.14 2.18 -18.24
CA ASP A 120 -12.46 1.60 -18.51
C ASP A 120 -12.82 0.47 -17.52
N GLU A 121 -11.85 -0.38 -17.18
CA GLU A 121 -12.02 -1.42 -16.16
C GLU A 121 -12.26 -0.83 -14.77
N LEU A 122 -11.51 0.20 -14.38
CA LEU A 122 -11.77 0.92 -13.12
C LEU A 122 -13.17 1.52 -13.10
N THR A 123 -13.57 2.17 -14.19
CA THR A 123 -14.89 2.76 -14.35
C THR A 123 -15.99 1.70 -14.21
N MET A 124 -15.79 0.51 -14.78
CA MET A 124 -16.70 -0.62 -14.61
C MET A 124 -16.81 -1.05 -13.14
N TYR A 125 -15.69 -1.17 -12.42
CA TYR A 125 -15.72 -1.52 -11.00
C TYR A 125 -16.37 -0.45 -10.13
N LEU A 126 -16.15 0.83 -10.44
CA LEU A 126 -16.79 1.94 -9.71
C LEU A 126 -18.32 1.92 -9.87
N LYS A 127 -18.83 1.56 -11.05
CA LYS A 127 -20.28 1.40 -11.29
C LYS A 127 -20.91 0.23 -10.53
N GLN A 128 -20.11 -0.72 -10.04
CA GLN A 128 -20.58 -1.86 -9.24
C GLN A 128 -20.64 -1.55 -7.74
N LEU A 129 -20.15 -0.37 -7.30
CA LEU A 129 -20.17 0.02 -5.91
C LEU A 129 -21.60 0.39 -5.49
N LEU A 130 -22.02 -0.16 -4.36
CA LEU A 130 -23.30 0.08 -3.71
C LEU A 130 -23.09 0.82 -2.39
N PRO A 131 -24.09 1.56 -1.87
CA PRO A 131 -24.05 2.07 -0.50
C PRO A 131 -23.75 0.97 0.52
N TYR A 132 -23.12 1.35 1.64
CA TYR A 132 -22.83 0.40 2.71
C TYR A 132 -24.09 -0.31 3.19
N LYS A 133 -24.02 -1.64 3.32
CA LYS A 133 -25.08 -2.48 3.89
C LYS A 133 -24.49 -3.73 4.54
N GLY A 134 -25.11 -4.17 5.65
CA GLY A 134 -24.70 -5.35 6.40
C GLY A 134 -24.09 -4.99 7.76
N ASN A 135 -23.38 -5.93 8.38
CA ASN A 135 -22.93 -5.83 9.77
C ASN A 135 -21.41 -5.97 9.95
N TYR A 136 -20.61 -5.88 8.88
CA TYR A 136 -19.16 -6.11 8.96
C TYR A 136 -18.45 -5.07 9.83
N LEU A 137 -18.86 -3.79 9.74
CA LEU A 137 -18.34 -2.71 10.59
C LEU A 137 -18.87 -2.81 12.03
N GLN A 138 -20.15 -3.18 12.20
CA GLN A 138 -20.76 -3.40 13.51
C GLN A 138 -20.08 -4.54 14.28
N LYS A 139 -19.74 -5.65 13.61
CA LYS A 139 -18.92 -6.73 14.18
C LYS A 139 -17.52 -6.27 14.62
N ARG A 140 -17.09 -5.11 14.16
CA ARG A 140 -15.82 -4.45 14.52
C ARG A 140 -16.00 -3.34 15.55
N GLY A 141 -17.17 -3.25 16.19
CA GLY A 141 -17.48 -2.26 17.22
C GLY A 141 -17.80 -0.86 16.66
N ILE A 142 -17.82 -0.69 15.34
CA ILE A 142 -18.11 0.61 14.72
C ILE A 142 -19.63 0.81 14.67
N SER A 143 -20.09 1.88 15.31
CA SER A 143 -21.51 2.24 15.40
C SER A 143 -22.04 2.85 14.11
N GLU A 144 -23.35 2.72 13.88
CA GLU A 144 -24.05 3.37 12.76
C GLU A 144 -23.90 4.89 12.81
N GLU A 145 -23.96 5.49 14.01
CA GLU A 145 -23.74 6.93 14.21
C GLU A 145 -22.38 7.40 13.70
N SER A 146 -21.32 6.61 13.90
CA SER A 146 -20.00 6.94 13.36
C SER A 146 -19.96 6.82 11.84
N ILE A 147 -20.62 5.81 11.27
CA ILE A 147 -20.69 5.60 9.81
C ILE A 147 -21.49 6.73 9.14
N ASP A 148 -22.58 7.17 9.76
CA ASP A 148 -23.46 8.23 9.26
C ASP A 148 -22.99 9.64 9.64
N SER A 149 -21.89 9.75 10.39
CA SER A 149 -21.31 11.03 10.79
C SER A 149 -20.87 11.86 9.57
N PRO A 150 -20.86 13.20 9.66
CA PRO A 150 -20.40 14.05 8.56
C PRO A 150 -19.00 13.68 8.04
N VAL A 151 -18.13 13.13 8.89
CA VAL A 151 -16.76 12.74 8.55
C VAL A 151 -16.74 11.44 7.72
N PHE A 152 -17.59 10.45 8.01
CA PHE A 152 -17.52 9.12 7.37
C PHE A 152 -18.72 8.74 6.50
N LYS A 153 -19.73 9.59 6.41
CA LYS A 153 -20.92 9.35 5.59
C LYS A 153 -20.55 9.01 4.15
N ASP A 154 -21.11 7.95 3.59
CA ASP A 154 -20.86 7.49 2.22
C ASP A 154 -19.39 7.11 1.88
N VAL A 155 -18.49 7.05 2.87
CA VAL A 155 -17.09 6.63 2.68
C VAL A 155 -17.00 5.13 2.43
N PHE A 156 -17.77 4.35 3.19
CA PHE A 156 -17.83 2.91 3.06
C PHE A 156 -18.87 2.51 2.01
N LEU A 157 -18.47 1.61 1.12
CA LEU A 157 -19.27 1.10 0.02
C LEU A 157 -19.25 -0.42 0.05
N ILE A 158 -20.08 -1.05 -0.79
CA ILE A 158 -20.11 -2.50 -0.95
C ILE A 158 -19.87 -2.87 -2.41
N ARG A 159 -19.11 -3.93 -2.64
CA ARG A 159 -19.08 -4.64 -3.92
C ARG A 159 -19.38 -6.12 -3.72
N GLU A 160 -20.27 -6.66 -4.54
CA GLU A 160 -20.58 -8.09 -4.55
C GLU A 160 -19.76 -8.78 -5.64
N VAL A 161 -19.03 -9.82 -5.26
CA VAL A 161 -18.15 -10.60 -6.14
C VAL A 161 -18.68 -12.02 -6.20
N LYS A 162 -19.13 -12.43 -7.39
CA LYS A 162 -19.55 -13.82 -7.63
C LYS A 162 -18.34 -14.67 -7.99
N ASN A 163 -18.11 -15.74 -7.25
CA ASN A 163 -17.13 -16.75 -7.60
C ASN A 163 -17.81 -18.12 -7.50
N LYS A 164 -17.94 -18.80 -8.65
CA LYS A 164 -18.73 -20.02 -8.82
C LYS A 164 -20.15 -19.83 -8.27
N ASN A 165 -20.47 -20.52 -7.18
CA ASN A 165 -21.81 -20.52 -6.55
C ASN A 165 -21.90 -19.61 -5.33
N THR A 166 -20.83 -18.91 -4.95
CA THR A 166 -20.78 -18.07 -3.76
C THR A 166 -20.68 -16.61 -4.15
N THR A 167 -21.53 -15.77 -3.54
CA THR A 167 -21.42 -14.31 -3.64
C THR A 167 -20.70 -13.80 -2.39
N TYR A 168 -19.52 -13.25 -2.59
CA TYR A 168 -18.74 -12.59 -1.55
C TYR A 168 -19.09 -11.12 -1.51
N ARG A 169 -19.25 -10.57 -0.31
CA ARG A 169 -19.51 -9.15 -0.11
C ARG A 169 -18.26 -8.49 0.46
N ASN A 170 -17.68 -7.58 -0.30
CA ASN A 170 -16.55 -6.79 0.14
C ASN A 170 -17.04 -5.41 0.58
N ILE A 171 -16.55 -4.94 1.73
CA ILE A 171 -16.48 -3.50 1.98
C ILE A 171 -15.47 -2.91 1.03
N CYS A 172 -15.84 -1.79 0.43
CA CYS A 172 -15.02 -1.05 -0.51
C CYS A 172 -14.87 0.39 -0.08
N VAL A 173 -13.69 0.95 -0.31
CA VAL A 173 -13.39 2.37 -0.08
C VAL A 173 -12.65 2.89 -1.30
N LYS A 174 -13.07 4.04 -1.82
CA LYS A 174 -12.41 4.69 -2.95
C LYS A 174 -11.09 5.29 -2.50
N MET A 175 -10.06 5.14 -3.33
CA MET A 175 -8.75 5.74 -3.13
C MET A 175 -8.49 6.75 -4.24
N TYR A 176 -8.02 7.93 -3.86
CA TYR A 176 -7.91 9.10 -4.71
C TYR A 176 -6.47 9.57 -4.84
N ASN A 177 -6.12 10.08 -6.02
CA ASN A 177 -4.98 10.97 -6.23
C ASN A 177 -5.46 12.35 -6.70
N ASP A 178 -4.55 13.17 -7.22
CA ASP A 178 -4.82 14.50 -7.75
C ASP A 178 -5.74 14.52 -8.99
N LYS A 179 -5.91 13.39 -9.66
CA LYS A 179 -6.79 13.20 -10.84
C LYS A 179 -8.14 12.58 -10.51
N GLY A 180 -8.39 12.23 -9.24
CA GLY A 180 -9.63 11.59 -8.78
C GLY A 180 -9.42 10.13 -8.37
N VAL A 181 -10.47 9.31 -8.49
CA VAL A 181 -10.42 7.91 -8.04
C VAL A 181 -9.56 7.07 -8.99
N GLN A 182 -8.51 6.45 -8.47
CA GLN A 182 -7.64 5.54 -9.26
C GLN A 182 -7.56 4.13 -8.68
N ALA A 183 -8.07 3.92 -7.47
CA ALA A 183 -8.10 2.61 -6.85
C ALA A 183 -9.31 2.42 -5.93
N ILE A 184 -9.61 1.15 -5.65
CA ILE A 184 -10.65 0.72 -4.71
C ILE A 184 -9.99 -0.27 -3.75
N SER A 185 -9.89 0.09 -2.48
CA SER A 185 -9.58 -0.88 -1.44
C SER A 185 -10.80 -1.75 -1.19
N GLN A 186 -10.60 -3.06 -1.06
CA GLN A 186 -11.67 -4.01 -0.82
C GLN A 186 -11.28 -5.04 0.25
N ARG A 187 -12.20 -5.28 1.19
CA ARG A 187 -11.97 -6.22 2.29
C ARG A 187 -13.25 -6.94 2.69
N ASN A 188 -13.13 -8.20 3.09
CA ASN A 188 -14.13 -8.96 3.82
C ASN A 188 -13.45 -9.77 4.95
N GLU A 189 -14.11 -10.79 5.50
CA GLU A 189 -13.53 -11.59 6.60
C GLU A 189 -12.34 -12.48 6.17
N SER A 190 -12.26 -12.86 4.90
CA SER A 190 -11.24 -13.77 4.37
C SER A 190 -10.34 -13.17 3.28
N PHE A 191 -10.62 -11.94 2.84
CA PHE A 191 -9.94 -11.31 1.73
C PHE A 191 -9.63 -9.83 2.01
N LYS A 192 -8.43 -9.41 1.59
CA LYS A 192 -7.99 -8.01 1.52
C LYS A 192 -7.30 -7.82 0.17
N GLY A 193 -7.65 -6.77 -0.56
CA GLY A 193 -7.02 -6.45 -1.84
C GLY A 193 -7.32 -5.04 -2.30
N ILE A 194 -6.62 -4.62 -3.35
CA ILE A 194 -6.82 -3.32 -4.00
C ILE A 194 -7.03 -3.57 -5.49
N LEU A 195 -8.05 -2.92 -6.06
CA LEU A 195 -8.24 -2.80 -7.50
C LEU A 195 -7.65 -1.45 -7.94
N GLY A 196 -6.87 -1.43 -9.01
CA GLY A 196 -6.27 -0.20 -9.55
C GLY A 196 -4.91 0.19 -8.96
N GLY A 197 -4.51 1.43 -9.20
CA GLY A 197 -3.19 1.96 -8.84
C GLY A 197 -3.14 2.48 -7.40
N LYS A 198 -2.50 1.74 -6.48
CA LYS A 198 -2.36 2.16 -5.07
C LYS A 198 -1.33 3.29 -4.87
N PHE A 199 -0.24 3.26 -5.64
CA PHE A 199 1.04 3.89 -5.29
C PHE A 199 0.95 5.37 -4.87
N ASP A 200 0.10 6.14 -5.52
CA ASP A 200 -0.08 7.58 -5.32
C ASP A 200 -1.50 7.91 -4.82
N CYS A 201 -2.17 6.94 -4.20
CA CYS A 201 -3.57 7.06 -3.82
C CYS A 201 -3.79 6.86 -2.33
N LEU A 202 -4.66 7.67 -1.74
CA LEU A 202 -5.09 7.56 -0.34
C LEU A 202 -6.60 7.31 -0.29
N ALA A 203 -7.06 6.50 0.65
CA ALA A 203 -8.47 6.51 1.04
C ALA A 203 -8.71 7.74 1.93
N LEU A 204 -9.84 8.44 1.75
CA LEU A 204 -10.14 9.67 2.49
C LEU A 204 -11.52 9.63 3.12
N SER A 205 -11.63 10.24 4.30
CA SER A 205 -12.90 10.67 4.88
C SER A 205 -13.39 11.97 4.23
N ASN A 206 -14.63 12.34 4.52
CA ASN A 206 -15.16 13.65 4.16
C ASN A 206 -14.65 14.73 5.11
N HIS A 207 -14.86 15.98 4.69
CA HIS A 207 -14.61 17.18 5.48
C HIS A 207 -15.39 18.38 4.94
N ASP A 208 -15.51 19.41 5.74
CA ASP A 208 -16.10 20.68 5.36
C ASP A 208 -15.11 21.48 4.51
N LYS A 209 -15.39 21.61 3.21
CA LYS A 209 -14.54 22.30 2.23
C LYS A 209 -14.63 23.84 2.34
N SER A 210 -15.55 24.37 3.13
CA SER A 210 -15.74 25.83 3.28
C SER A 210 -14.77 26.47 4.26
N ARG A 211 -14.02 25.67 5.03
CA ARG A 211 -13.07 26.14 6.04
C ARG A 211 -11.80 25.29 6.09
N PRO A 212 -10.70 25.80 6.65
CA PRO A 212 -9.45 25.05 6.79
C PRO A 212 -9.63 23.73 7.55
N ILE A 213 -8.76 22.76 7.27
CA ILE A 213 -8.71 21.50 8.00
C ILE A 213 -8.07 21.74 9.38
N ASP A 214 -8.80 21.43 10.46
CA ASP A 214 -8.29 21.59 11.82
C ASP A 214 -7.25 20.51 12.13
N ILE A 215 -7.56 19.25 11.80
CA ILE A 215 -6.63 18.13 11.98
C ILE A 215 -6.73 17.15 10.82
N LEU A 216 -5.60 16.86 10.18
CA LEU A 216 -5.43 15.77 9.22
C LEU A 216 -4.79 14.58 9.93
N TYR A 217 -5.53 13.48 10.05
CA TYR A 217 -5.08 12.21 10.59
C TYR A 217 -4.61 11.27 9.48
N VAL A 218 -3.45 10.65 9.63
CA VAL A 218 -2.90 9.65 8.70
C VAL A 218 -2.78 8.29 9.40
N GLY A 219 -3.47 7.28 8.88
CA GLY A 219 -3.47 5.90 9.41
C GLY A 219 -3.22 4.83 8.35
N GLU A 220 -3.10 3.56 8.79
CA GLU A 220 -2.84 2.42 7.89
C GLU A 220 -4.09 1.90 7.17
N SER A 221 -5.24 1.96 7.84
CA SER A 221 -6.51 1.53 7.30
C SER A 221 -7.62 2.50 7.65
N ILE A 222 -8.60 2.65 6.75
CA ILE A 222 -9.73 3.54 7.00
C ILE A 222 -10.66 3.00 8.10
N ILE A 223 -10.59 1.69 8.39
CA ILE A 223 -11.28 1.06 9.53
C ILE A 223 -10.66 1.55 10.84
N ASP A 224 -9.34 1.67 10.90
CA ASP A 224 -8.64 2.23 12.08
C ASP A 224 -8.93 3.71 12.21
N CYS A 225 -9.03 4.43 11.09
CA CYS A 225 -9.42 5.84 11.07
C CYS A 225 -10.81 6.08 11.69
N ILE A 226 -11.84 5.33 11.27
CA ILE A 226 -13.18 5.48 11.87
C ILE A 226 -13.22 4.96 13.32
N SER A 227 -12.39 3.96 13.65
CA SER A 227 -12.29 3.47 15.03
C SER A 227 -11.70 4.55 15.96
N HIS A 228 -10.62 5.20 15.52
CA HIS A 228 -10.04 6.36 16.20
C HIS A 228 -11.05 7.51 16.33
N TYR A 229 -11.77 7.85 15.26
CA TYR A 229 -12.82 8.87 15.31
C TYR A 229 -13.90 8.56 16.35
N GLN A 230 -14.38 7.32 16.41
CA GLN A 230 -15.41 6.91 17.36
C GLN A 230 -14.92 6.98 18.82
N LEU A 231 -13.65 6.65 19.05
CA LEU A 231 -13.05 6.69 20.39
C LEU A 231 -12.76 8.12 20.86
N CYS A 232 -12.24 8.97 19.98
CA CYS A 232 -11.59 10.22 20.39
C CYS A 232 -12.38 11.48 20.02
N HIS A 233 -13.27 11.42 19.02
CA HIS A 233 -13.81 12.62 18.36
C HIS A 233 -15.31 12.58 18.10
N LYS A 234 -16.03 11.66 18.72
CA LYS A 234 -17.49 11.61 18.62
C LYS A 234 -18.09 12.97 19.02
N ASN A 235 -18.97 13.51 18.16
CA ASN A 235 -19.63 14.82 18.35
C ASN A 235 -18.72 16.06 18.38
N THR A 236 -17.54 15.97 17.76
CA THR A 236 -16.65 17.12 17.61
C THR A 236 -17.19 18.17 16.61
N SER A 237 -16.88 19.44 16.85
CA SER A 237 -17.08 20.54 15.89
C SER A 237 -15.85 20.80 15.02
N LEU A 238 -14.74 20.08 15.26
CA LEU A 238 -13.51 20.22 14.48
C LEU A 238 -13.71 19.74 13.03
N ASN A 239 -13.07 20.44 12.09
CA ASN A 239 -12.98 19.99 10.70
C ASN A 239 -11.88 18.92 10.59
N LEU A 240 -12.26 17.67 10.84
CA LEU A 240 -11.35 16.53 10.82
C LEU A 240 -11.30 15.89 9.43
N VAL A 241 -10.11 15.50 9.00
CA VAL A 241 -9.91 14.66 7.82
C VAL A 241 -9.07 13.46 8.20
N TYR A 242 -9.53 12.28 7.84
CA TYR A 242 -8.78 11.05 7.95
C TYR A 242 -8.34 10.60 6.57
N VAL A 243 -7.07 10.22 6.46
CA VAL A 243 -6.54 9.57 5.28
C VAL A 243 -5.88 8.25 5.67
N SER A 244 -6.09 7.25 4.82
CA SER A 244 -5.54 5.91 5.01
C SER A 244 -4.66 5.53 3.82
N THR A 245 -3.52 4.92 4.14
CA THR A 245 -2.59 4.35 3.17
C THR A 245 -3.06 3.00 2.63
N GLU A 246 -4.08 2.37 3.24
CA GLU A 246 -4.57 1.03 2.96
C GLU A 246 -3.43 -0.01 2.87
N GLY A 247 -2.61 -0.07 3.93
CA GLY A 247 -1.42 -0.92 4.06
C GLY A 247 -0.12 -0.13 3.89
N THR A 248 0.88 -0.70 3.20
CA THR A 248 2.21 -0.06 3.09
C THR A 248 2.14 1.37 2.57
N LEU A 249 2.72 2.30 3.35
CA LEU A 249 2.96 3.69 3.00
C LEU A 249 4.00 3.77 1.87
N THR A 250 3.63 4.44 0.78
CA THR A 250 4.47 4.61 -0.41
C THR A 250 4.95 6.06 -0.54
N GLU A 251 6.00 6.25 -1.35
CA GLU A 251 6.49 7.60 -1.67
C GLU A 251 5.44 8.46 -2.36
N GLY A 252 4.69 7.92 -3.33
CA GLY A 252 3.61 8.65 -4.01
C GLY A 252 2.52 9.11 -3.05
N GLN A 253 2.19 8.32 -2.03
CA GLN A 253 1.26 8.73 -0.97
C GLN A 253 1.83 9.87 -0.12
N MET A 254 3.13 9.84 0.20
CA MET A 254 3.78 10.96 0.91
C MET A 254 3.76 12.26 0.09
N GLN A 255 3.99 12.17 -1.23
CA GLN A 255 3.88 13.32 -2.13
C GLN A 255 2.43 13.85 -2.17
N LEU A 256 1.44 12.96 -2.26
CA LEU A 256 0.04 13.35 -2.22
C LEU A 256 -0.35 14.02 -0.89
N LEU A 257 0.16 13.54 0.25
CA LEU A 257 -0.04 14.19 1.56
C LEU A 257 0.47 15.63 1.55
N ARG A 258 1.64 15.92 0.96
CA ARG A 258 2.15 17.30 0.84
C ARG A 258 1.23 18.19 0.00
N ILE A 259 0.64 17.64 -1.06
CA ILE A 259 -0.33 18.36 -1.89
C ILE A 259 -1.60 18.65 -1.08
N ILE A 260 -2.10 17.66 -0.31
CA ILE A 260 -3.27 17.86 0.56
C ILE A 260 -3.00 18.95 1.60
N ILE A 261 -1.85 18.89 2.27
CA ILE A 261 -1.46 19.85 3.30
C ILE A 261 -1.37 21.27 2.72
N SER A 262 -0.73 21.43 1.57
CA SER A 262 -0.55 22.76 0.95
C SER A 262 -1.85 23.35 0.40
N LYS A 263 -2.76 22.53 -0.14
CA LYS A 263 -4.01 23.01 -0.77
C LYS A 263 -5.15 23.30 0.21
N ASN A 264 -5.13 22.75 1.42
CA ASN A 264 -6.29 22.77 2.33
C ASN A 264 -6.02 23.46 3.68
N GLU A 265 -4.94 24.23 3.78
CA GLU A 265 -4.58 25.00 4.97
C GLU A 265 -4.64 24.17 6.27
N VAL A 266 -4.03 22.98 6.24
CA VAL A 266 -4.07 22.03 7.36
C VAL A 266 -3.36 22.64 8.58
N LYS A 267 -4.10 22.84 9.67
CA LYS A 267 -3.56 23.42 10.92
C LYS A 267 -2.70 22.45 11.72
N SER A 268 -3.08 21.17 11.74
CA SER A 268 -2.34 20.12 12.45
C SER A 268 -2.36 18.81 11.66
N LEU A 269 -1.20 18.16 11.57
CA LEU A 269 -1.04 16.82 11.00
C LEU A 269 -0.73 15.84 12.12
N ARG A 270 -1.51 14.77 12.22
CA ARG A 270 -1.32 13.71 13.21
C ARG A 270 -1.22 12.32 12.58
N THR A 271 -0.37 11.47 13.13
CA THR A 271 -0.25 10.07 12.69
C THR A 271 -0.90 9.14 13.71
N ILE A 272 -1.64 8.15 13.20
CA ILE A 272 -2.41 7.15 13.97
C ILE A 272 -2.14 5.73 13.45
N PHE A 273 -0.88 5.41 13.19
CA PHE A 273 -0.46 4.08 12.71
C PHE A 273 -0.52 3.02 13.80
N ASP A 274 -0.38 1.75 13.41
CA ASP A 274 -0.45 0.61 14.30
C ASP A 274 0.68 0.66 15.34
N ASN A 275 0.44 0.11 16.53
CA ASN A 275 1.41 -0.01 17.62
C ASN A 275 2.31 -1.23 17.41
N ASP A 276 2.93 -1.31 16.24
CA ASP A 276 3.84 -2.38 15.87
C ASP A 276 5.07 -1.85 15.11
N LYS A 277 6.03 -2.75 14.85
CA LYS A 277 7.29 -2.39 14.18
C LYS A 277 7.06 -1.63 12.87
N GLN A 278 6.06 -2.02 12.10
CA GLN A 278 5.82 -1.45 10.79
C GLN A 278 5.13 -0.08 10.90
N GLY A 279 4.19 0.08 11.84
CA GLY A 279 3.58 1.37 12.15
C GLY A 279 4.59 2.39 12.70
N TYR A 280 5.57 1.96 13.50
CA TYR A 280 6.69 2.82 13.93
C TYR A 280 7.52 3.30 12.74
N LYS A 281 7.85 2.41 11.79
CA LYS A 281 8.56 2.79 10.56
C LYS A 281 7.79 3.83 9.76
N TYR A 282 6.48 3.64 9.56
CA TYR A 282 5.65 4.60 8.82
C TYR A 282 5.59 5.96 9.51
N THR A 283 5.53 5.98 10.84
CA THR A 283 5.59 7.22 11.63
C THR A 283 6.88 7.99 11.34
N LEU A 284 8.03 7.31 11.45
CA LEU A 284 9.34 7.93 11.24
C LEU A 284 9.58 8.34 9.77
N TRP A 285 9.10 7.56 8.80
CA TRP A 285 9.18 7.94 7.38
C TRP A 285 8.37 9.20 7.08
N LEU A 286 7.16 9.34 7.64
CA LEU A 286 6.39 10.57 7.51
C LEU A 286 7.07 11.75 8.20
N ASP A 287 7.67 11.54 9.37
CA ASP A 287 8.40 12.57 10.09
C ASP A 287 9.61 13.07 9.28
N ASN A 288 10.39 12.14 8.71
CA ASN A 288 11.48 12.46 7.79
C ASN A 288 11.00 13.24 6.57
N ASN A 289 9.94 12.75 5.93
CA ASN A 289 9.44 13.35 4.71
C ASN A 289 8.86 14.74 5.00
N LEU A 290 7.86 14.83 5.87
CA LEU A 290 7.05 16.03 6.02
C LEU A 290 7.70 17.09 6.93
N ARG A 291 8.55 16.68 7.88
CA ARG A 291 9.16 17.60 8.87
C ARG A 291 10.66 17.77 8.70
N GLY A 292 11.26 17.13 7.69
CA GLY A 292 12.68 17.29 7.35
C GLY A 292 13.64 16.60 8.32
N MET A 293 13.13 15.65 9.11
CA MET A 293 13.95 14.83 10.01
C MET A 293 14.79 13.83 9.21
N GLN A 294 15.84 13.26 9.84
CA GLN A 294 16.75 12.31 9.20
C GLN A 294 16.97 11.07 10.07
N HIS A 295 15.87 10.42 10.47
CA HIS A 295 15.93 9.13 11.15
C HIS A 295 16.44 8.04 10.21
N ASP A 296 17.43 7.25 10.62
CA ASP A 296 17.91 6.07 9.88
C ASP A 296 17.03 4.83 10.18
N VAL A 297 15.79 4.89 9.70
CA VAL A 297 14.70 3.96 10.06
C VAL A 297 15.03 2.49 9.76
N GLU A 298 15.86 2.21 8.75
CA GLU A 298 16.17 0.84 8.34
C GLU A 298 17.23 0.17 9.21
N GLN A 299 18.10 0.96 9.88
CA GLN A 299 19.15 0.42 10.75
C GLN A 299 18.70 0.28 12.21
N MET A 300 17.60 0.93 12.60
CA MET A 300 17.07 0.86 13.96
C MET A 300 16.53 -0.54 14.29
N ASP A 301 16.83 -1.01 15.50
CA ASP A 301 16.19 -2.20 16.05
C ASP A 301 14.73 -1.93 16.47
N SER A 302 14.00 -2.97 16.88
CA SER A 302 12.57 -2.83 17.21
C SER A 302 12.30 -1.92 18.41
N GLU A 303 13.19 -1.88 19.39
CA GLU A 303 13.03 -1.09 20.61
C GLU A 303 13.41 0.37 20.37
N GLU A 304 14.47 0.60 19.60
CA GLU A 304 14.86 1.93 19.13
C GLU A 304 13.79 2.55 18.23
N LEU A 305 13.22 1.76 17.30
CA LEU A 305 12.09 2.20 16.45
C LEU A 305 10.92 2.68 17.30
N LYS A 306 10.52 1.86 18.28
CA LYS A 306 9.40 2.20 19.18
C LYS A 306 9.69 3.48 19.94
N ASN A 307 10.82 3.53 20.65
CA ASN A 307 11.15 4.68 21.50
C ASN A 307 11.29 5.98 20.71
N THR A 308 11.82 5.91 19.49
CA THR A 308 11.93 7.07 18.60
C THR A 308 10.55 7.49 18.09
N ALA A 309 9.72 6.54 17.63
CA ALA A 309 8.39 6.83 17.13
C ALA A 309 7.48 7.47 18.19
N TYR A 310 7.55 7.03 19.45
CA TYR A 310 6.79 7.62 20.57
C TYR A 310 7.22 9.04 20.95
N ARG A 311 8.41 9.49 20.50
CA ARG A 311 8.89 10.88 20.70
C ARG A 311 8.51 11.81 19.57
N VAL A 312 7.99 11.28 18.46
CA VAL A 312 7.53 12.08 17.33
C VAL A 312 6.34 12.93 17.77
N GLN A 313 6.42 14.23 17.52
CA GLN A 313 5.33 15.14 17.87
C GLN A 313 4.08 14.83 17.05
N ASN A 314 2.91 15.07 17.64
CA ASN A 314 1.62 14.89 16.98
C ASN A 314 1.41 13.44 16.47
N THR A 315 1.90 12.46 17.23
CA THR A 315 1.67 11.04 16.95
C THR A 315 0.84 10.46 18.08
N GLU A 316 -0.14 9.63 17.73
CA GLU A 316 -1.02 8.92 18.65
C GLU A 316 -0.94 7.44 18.30
N PHE A 317 -0.65 6.59 19.29
CA PHE A 317 -0.63 5.13 19.12
C PHE A 317 -1.80 4.49 19.86
N PRO A 318 -2.40 3.42 19.30
CA PRO A 318 -3.36 2.62 20.03
C PRO A 318 -2.69 1.91 21.21
N GLN A 319 -3.47 1.59 22.25
CA GLN A 319 -3.00 0.85 23.43
C GLN A 319 -2.75 -0.62 23.08
N LYS A 320 -3.60 -1.20 22.24
CA LYS A 320 -3.44 -2.53 21.65
C LYS A 320 -2.68 -2.42 20.33
N LYS A 321 -2.85 -3.41 19.46
CA LYS A 321 -2.16 -3.48 18.18
C LYS A 321 -2.59 -2.37 17.22
N ASP A 322 -3.90 -2.20 17.04
CA ASP A 322 -4.50 -1.21 16.15
C ASP A 322 -5.70 -0.52 16.83
N TRP A 323 -6.20 0.57 16.22
CA TRP A 323 -7.32 1.34 16.78
C TRP A 323 -8.65 0.56 16.77
N ASN A 324 -8.81 -0.42 15.86
CA ASN A 324 -10.01 -1.25 15.86
C ASN A 324 -10.03 -2.25 17.03
N ASP A 325 -8.88 -2.78 17.41
CA ASP A 325 -8.72 -3.64 18.57
C ASP A 325 -8.97 -2.88 19.88
N ASP A 326 -8.51 -1.62 19.99
CA ASP A 326 -8.86 -0.72 21.10
C ASP A 326 -10.36 -0.49 21.18
N LEU A 327 -11.00 -0.21 20.04
CA LEU A 327 -12.44 0.05 20.00
C LEU A 327 -13.24 -1.19 20.42
N LYS A 328 -12.86 -2.38 19.95
CA LYS A 328 -13.51 -3.63 20.36
C LYS A 328 -13.38 -3.87 21.85
N ALA A 329 -12.20 -3.63 22.42
CA ALA A 329 -11.98 -3.79 23.85
C ALA A 329 -12.91 -2.87 24.67
N ALA A 330 -12.96 -1.59 24.31
CA ALA A 330 -13.83 -0.61 24.97
C ALA A 330 -15.33 -0.94 24.81
N THR A 331 -15.72 -1.60 23.72
CA THR A 331 -17.11 -2.01 23.49
C THR A 331 -17.50 -3.22 24.36
N ILE A 332 -16.57 -4.16 24.57
CA ILE A 332 -16.79 -5.34 25.44
C ILE A 332 -16.91 -4.91 26.90
N GLU A 333 -16.04 -4.03 27.37
CA GLU A 333 -16.07 -3.51 28.74
C GLU A 333 -17.42 -2.85 29.05
N LYS A 334 -17.93 -2.01 28.15
CA LYS A 334 -19.26 -1.36 28.28
C LYS A 334 -20.45 -2.32 28.26
N ALA A 335 -20.29 -3.55 27.80
CA ALA A 335 -21.36 -4.55 27.77
C ALA A 335 -21.33 -5.47 29.01
N ALA A 336 -20.26 -5.40 29.81
CA ALA A 336 -20.10 -6.15 31.05
C ALA A 336 -20.52 -5.33 32.30
N ASP A 337 -20.58 -4.00 32.16
CA ASP A 337 -21.20 -3.06 33.10
C ASP A 337 -22.72 -2.92 32.83
#